data_AF-A0A8J9Y407-F1
#
_entry.id   AF-A0A8J9Y407-F1
#
_cell.length_a   1.000
_cell.length_b   1.000
_cell.length_c   1.000
_cell.angle_alpha   90.00
_cell.angle_beta   90.00
_cell.angle_gamma   90.00
#
_symmetry.space_group_name_H-M   'P 1'
#
loop_
_entity.id
_entity.type
_entity.pdbx_description
1 polymer ?
#
loop_
_entity_poly.entity_id
_entity_poly.type
_entity_poly.pdbx_seq_one_letter_code
_entity_poly.pdbx_strand_id
1 'polypeptide(L)'
;MENIEELLKNVRLSQFEMERGEEVDITCIVDLRNFYIRPVKYTEFIEKFETIKPQEKPTTLNIQDMVVFNLQLSDSAEKYVRGKILFIDDTDGLKCDIFTVDYGFFEKSVPLKYIWNCEQKYLDIPQLISHCGLARYDPCDGEVEWPQEEINVFKYYLGTESVHMRIVENNIDKLMVELYNDQPEDIASMMGYRIH
;
A
#
# COMPACT_ATOMS: atom_id res chain seq x y z
N MET A 1 10.57 -1.17 -23.95
CA MET A 1 10.04 -2.01 -22.87
C MET A 1 11.22 -2.42 -22.02
N GLU A 2 11.39 -1.77 -20.87
CA GLU A 2 12.45 -2.13 -19.91
C GLU A 2 12.22 -3.55 -19.38
N ASN A 3 13.28 -4.28 -19.07
CA ASN A 3 13.20 -5.62 -18.46
C ASN A 3 12.86 -5.47 -16.96
N ILE A 4 12.07 -6.38 -16.37
CA ILE A 4 11.73 -6.26 -14.93
C ILE A 4 13.00 -6.29 -14.07
N GLU A 5 14.02 -7.03 -14.51
CA GLU A 5 15.33 -7.08 -13.87
C GLU A 5 16.05 -5.72 -13.81
N GLU A 6 15.76 -4.83 -14.75
CA GLU A 6 16.28 -3.46 -14.77
C GLU A 6 15.55 -2.60 -13.74
N LEU A 7 14.21 -2.68 -13.73
CA LEU A 7 13.37 -2.03 -12.72
C LEU A 7 13.74 -2.47 -11.29
N LEU A 8 14.08 -3.76 -11.09
CA LEU A 8 14.54 -4.29 -9.80
C LEU A 8 15.77 -3.56 -9.24
N LYS A 9 16.67 -3.07 -10.10
CA LYS A 9 17.85 -2.32 -9.64
C LYS A 9 17.45 -0.97 -9.06
N ASN A 10 16.43 -0.33 -9.65
CA ASN A 10 15.92 0.97 -9.22
C ASN A 10 15.10 0.88 -7.93
N VAL A 11 14.47 -0.27 -7.68
CA VAL A 11 13.67 -0.50 -6.45
C VAL A 11 14.54 -0.76 -5.21
N ARG A 12 15.79 -1.23 -5.39
CA ARG A 12 16.68 -1.62 -4.29
C ARG A 12 17.19 -0.45 -3.42
N LEU A 13 16.90 0.80 -3.76
CA LEU A 13 17.38 1.98 -3.04
C LEU A 13 16.35 3.12 -3.04
N SER A 14 15.63 3.28 -1.92
CA SER A 14 15.34 4.57 -1.28
C SER A 14 14.36 4.38 -0.11
N GLN A 15 14.76 4.84 1.06
CA GLN A 15 13.80 5.38 2.04
C GLN A 15 13.54 6.83 1.65
N PHE A 16 12.35 7.34 1.95
CA PHE A 16 12.00 8.73 1.70
C PHE A 16 13.06 9.67 2.31
N GLU A 17 13.48 10.69 1.56
CA GLU A 17 14.32 11.75 2.09
C GLU A 17 13.44 12.73 2.88
N MET A 18 13.76 12.98 4.17
CA MET A 18 13.01 13.97 4.97
C MET A 18 13.03 15.35 4.29
N GLU A 19 11.92 16.08 4.39
CA GLU A 19 11.72 17.44 3.86
C GLU A 19 11.77 17.63 2.33
N ARG A 20 12.21 16.62 1.57
CA ARG A 20 12.15 16.65 0.12
C ARG A 20 10.75 16.21 -0.33
N GLY A 21 10.08 17.06 -1.10
CA GLY A 21 8.81 16.71 -1.72
C GLY A 21 8.98 15.52 -2.67
N GLU A 22 8.27 14.42 -2.42
CA GLU A 22 8.25 13.25 -3.29
C GLU A 22 6.84 13.02 -3.83
N GLU A 23 6.74 12.63 -5.10
CA GLU A 23 5.48 12.27 -5.73
C GLU A 23 5.10 10.82 -5.37
N VAL A 24 3.91 10.64 -4.80
CA VAL A 24 3.44 9.36 -4.28
C VAL A 24 2.01 9.04 -4.72
N ASP A 25 1.75 7.74 -4.88
CA ASP A 25 0.40 7.18 -4.99
C ASP A 25 -0.14 6.90 -3.59
N ILE A 26 -1.40 7.26 -3.32
CA ILE A 26 -2.12 6.75 -2.15
C ILE A 26 -2.71 5.40 -2.49
N THR A 27 -2.16 4.32 -1.92
CA THR A 27 -2.52 2.95 -2.30
C THR A 27 -3.66 2.37 -1.48
N CYS A 28 -3.85 2.83 -0.24
CA CYS A 28 -4.93 2.40 0.64
C CYS A 28 -5.24 3.46 1.69
N ILE A 29 -6.52 3.77 1.91
CA ILE A 29 -6.97 4.72 2.95
C ILE A 29 -7.87 3.96 3.91
N VAL A 30 -7.42 3.81 5.16
CA VAL A 30 -8.26 3.34 6.27
C VAL A 30 -8.93 4.55 6.92
N ASP A 31 -8.12 5.53 7.33
CA ASP A 31 -8.54 6.82 7.86
C ASP A 31 -7.44 7.87 7.66
N LEU A 32 -7.64 9.09 8.17
CA LEU A 32 -6.70 10.21 7.98
C LEU A 32 -5.38 10.03 8.72
N ARG A 33 -5.36 9.23 9.79
CA ARG A 33 -4.15 8.83 10.47
C ARG A 33 -3.61 7.52 9.92
N ASN A 34 -4.36 6.70 9.21
CA ASN A 34 -3.92 5.38 8.78
C ASN A 34 -4.19 5.20 7.29
N PHE A 35 -3.19 5.50 6.48
CA PHE A 35 -3.19 5.24 5.06
C PHE A 35 -1.82 4.75 4.61
N TYR A 36 -1.76 4.21 3.40
CA TYR A 36 -0.54 3.71 2.80
C TYR A 36 -0.27 4.44 1.51
N ILE A 37 1.01 4.71 1.30
CA ILE A 37 1.51 5.41 0.13
C ILE A 37 2.61 4.58 -0.53
N ARG A 38 2.83 4.84 -1.81
CA ARG A 38 3.95 4.26 -2.57
C ARG A 38 4.57 5.34 -3.48
N PRO A 39 5.90 5.48 -3.53
CA PRO A 39 6.55 6.37 -4.50
C PRO A 39 6.16 6.05 -5.95
N VAL A 40 5.83 7.07 -6.75
CA VAL A 40 5.40 6.91 -8.16
C VAL A 40 6.48 6.25 -9.02
N LYS A 41 7.76 6.39 -8.66
CA LYS A 41 8.87 5.69 -9.35
C LYS A 41 8.75 4.16 -9.36
N TYR A 42 7.90 3.58 -8.51
CA TYR A 42 7.64 2.15 -8.48
C TYR A 42 6.46 1.71 -9.36
N THR A 43 5.73 2.64 -9.99
CA THR A 43 4.53 2.34 -10.78
C THR A 43 4.81 1.37 -11.92
N GLU A 44 5.87 1.60 -12.71
CA GLU A 44 6.20 0.70 -13.82
C GLU A 44 6.58 -0.71 -13.33
N PHE A 45 7.29 -0.80 -12.20
CA PHE A 45 7.62 -2.09 -11.59
C PHE A 45 6.34 -2.84 -11.18
N ILE A 46 5.41 -2.15 -10.53
CA ILE A 46 4.16 -2.72 -10.05
C ILE A 46 3.30 -3.21 -11.22
N GLU A 47 3.04 -2.33 -12.21
CA GLU A 47 2.25 -2.68 -13.39
C GLU A 47 2.82 -3.89 -14.11
N LYS A 48 4.15 -3.97 -14.21
CA LYS A 48 4.80 -5.12 -14.80
C LYS A 48 4.69 -6.38 -13.95
N PHE A 49 4.94 -6.27 -12.64
CA PHE A 49 4.87 -7.39 -11.70
C PHE A 49 3.47 -8.01 -11.68
N GLU A 50 2.43 -7.18 -11.74
CA GLU A 50 1.02 -7.61 -11.76
C GLU A 50 0.68 -8.59 -12.89
N THR A 51 1.45 -8.56 -13.98
CA THR A 51 1.23 -9.41 -15.16
C THR A 51 2.08 -10.68 -15.17
N ILE A 52 3.02 -10.83 -14.23
CA ILE A 52 3.94 -11.98 -14.22
C ILE A 52 3.29 -13.15 -13.50
N LYS A 53 2.97 -14.18 -14.28
CA LYS A 53 2.41 -15.42 -13.75
C LYS A 53 3.44 -16.17 -12.89
N PRO A 54 3.19 -16.33 -11.58
CA PRO A 54 4.06 -17.13 -10.72
C PRO A 54 3.94 -18.61 -11.10
N GLN A 55 5.05 -19.35 -10.97
CA GLN A 55 5.15 -20.73 -11.47
C GLN A 55 5.01 -21.77 -10.36
N GLU A 56 5.51 -21.48 -9.15
CA GLU A 56 5.66 -22.47 -8.10
C GLU A 56 4.56 -22.35 -7.04
N LYS A 57 3.92 -23.48 -6.72
CA LYS A 57 2.97 -23.56 -5.61
C LYS A 57 3.70 -23.83 -4.29
N PRO A 58 3.22 -23.27 -3.17
CA PRO A 58 3.76 -23.59 -1.86
C PRO A 58 3.46 -25.04 -1.48
N THR A 59 4.46 -25.74 -0.95
CA THR A 59 4.31 -27.06 -0.30
C THR A 59 3.87 -26.93 1.15
N THR A 60 4.27 -25.84 1.80
CA THR A 60 3.91 -25.48 3.17
C THR A 60 3.67 -23.98 3.24
N LEU A 61 2.76 -23.56 4.11
CA LEU A 61 2.50 -22.15 4.40
C LEU A 61 2.64 -21.89 5.89
N ASN A 62 3.32 -20.81 6.25
CA ASN A 62 3.46 -20.32 7.61
C ASN A 62 3.01 -18.86 7.68
N ILE A 63 2.58 -18.46 8.88
CA ILE A 63 2.35 -17.05 9.19
C ILE A 63 3.68 -16.31 8.99
N GLN A 64 3.60 -15.12 8.41
CA GLN A 64 4.69 -14.26 7.96
C GLN A 64 5.38 -14.67 6.65
N ASP A 65 5.01 -15.79 6.02
CA ASP A 65 5.55 -16.13 4.70
C ASP A 65 5.18 -15.06 3.66
N MET A 66 6.16 -14.67 2.86
CA MET A 66 5.97 -13.80 1.70
C MET A 66 5.55 -14.66 0.50
N VAL A 67 4.38 -14.35 -0.06
CA VAL A 67 3.76 -15.09 -1.16
C VAL A 67 3.38 -14.15 -2.30
N VAL A 68 3.11 -14.73 -3.46
CA VAL A 68 2.42 -14.04 -4.56
C VAL A 68 1.03 -14.62 -4.66
N PHE A 69 0.00 -13.78 -4.77
CA PHE A 69 -1.36 -14.24 -4.95
C PHE A 69 -2.08 -13.48 -6.05
N ASN A 70 -3.10 -14.11 -6.64
CA ASN A 70 -3.96 -13.45 -7.62
C ASN A 70 -5.03 -12.64 -6.87
N LEU A 71 -4.91 -11.32 -6.90
CA LEU A 71 -5.80 -10.38 -6.21
C LEU A 71 -7.25 -10.48 -6.69
N GLN A 72 -7.48 -10.82 -7.95
CA GLN A 72 -8.84 -10.94 -8.50
C GLN A 72 -9.55 -12.23 -8.09
N LEU A 73 -8.83 -13.19 -7.49
CA LEU A 73 -9.35 -14.48 -7.06
C LEU A 73 -10.14 -15.20 -8.17
N SER A 74 -9.71 -15.03 -9.41
CA SER A 74 -10.38 -15.52 -10.62
C SER A 74 -9.38 -15.99 -11.67
N ASP A 75 -9.70 -17.07 -12.37
CA ASP A 75 -8.89 -17.59 -13.47
C ASP A 75 -9.07 -16.77 -14.77
N SER A 76 -10.08 -15.89 -14.85
CA SER A 76 -10.39 -15.10 -16.04
C SER A 76 -9.74 -13.72 -16.07
N ALA A 77 -9.28 -13.23 -14.93
CA ALA A 77 -8.58 -11.96 -14.79
C ALA A 77 -7.50 -12.16 -13.72
N GLU A 78 -6.24 -12.05 -14.11
CA GLU A 78 -5.10 -12.30 -13.22
C GLU A 78 -4.41 -10.98 -12.92
N LYS A 79 -4.31 -10.64 -11.62
CA LYS A 79 -3.50 -9.52 -11.12
C LYS A 79 -2.68 -10.02 -9.95
N TYR A 80 -1.38 -10.23 -10.17
CA TYR A 80 -0.50 -10.86 -9.19
C TYR A 80 0.15 -9.83 -8.28
N VAL A 81 0.02 -10.00 -6.98
CA VAL A 81 0.59 -9.07 -6.00
C VAL A 81 1.36 -9.81 -4.93
N ARG A 82 2.38 -9.17 -4.35
CA ARG A 82 3.10 -9.71 -3.20
C ARG A 82 2.29 -9.48 -1.94
N GLY A 83 2.33 -10.45 -1.04
CA GLY A 83 1.68 -10.32 0.25
C GLY A 83 2.32 -11.17 1.33
N LYS A 84 2.02 -10.82 2.57
CA LYS A 84 2.49 -11.51 3.76
C LYS A 84 1.32 -12.22 4.42
N ILE A 85 1.45 -13.53 4.68
CA ILE A 85 0.41 -14.29 5.36
C ILE A 85 0.31 -13.84 6.81
N LEU A 86 -0.90 -13.49 7.26
CA LEU A 86 -1.16 -13.08 8.64
C LEU A 86 -2.00 -14.10 9.39
N PHE A 87 -2.88 -14.81 8.68
CA PHE A 87 -3.73 -15.83 9.25
C PHE A 87 -3.88 -16.99 8.27
N ILE A 88 -4.01 -18.21 8.81
CA ILE A 88 -4.24 -19.44 8.06
C ILE A 88 -5.46 -20.13 8.67
N ASP A 89 -6.44 -20.41 7.83
CA ASP A 89 -7.63 -21.17 8.16
C ASP A 89 -7.66 -22.47 7.33
N ASP A 90 -7.82 -23.60 8.01
CA ASP A 90 -7.93 -24.92 7.38
C ASP A 90 -9.23 -25.64 7.79
N THR A 91 -10.22 -24.90 8.30
CA THR A 91 -11.50 -25.48 8.73
C THR A 91 -12.38 -25.91 7.56
N ASP A 92 -12.33 -25.19 6.43
CA ASP A 92 -13.08 -25.46 5.20
C ASP A 92 -12.21 -25.18 3.97
N GLY A 93 -11.17 -26.01 3.84
CA GLY A 93 -10.11 -25.85 2.84
C GLY A 93 -9.14 -24.72 3.18
N LEU A 94 -7.87 -24.91 2.82
CA LEU A 94 -6.81 -23.97 3.18
C LEU A 94 -7.03 -22.59 2.55
N LYS A 95 -7.26 -21.60 3.42
CA LYS A 95 -7.44 -20.18 3.11
C LYS A 95 -6.49 -19.34 3.96
N CYS A 96 -6.09 -18.18 3.45
CA CYS A 96 -5.21 -17.27 4.17
C CYS A 96 -5.72 -15.84 4.14
N ASP A 97 -5.53 -15.11 5.25
CA ASP A 97 -5.60 -13.65 5.21
C ASP A 97 -4.20 -13.10 4.92
N ILE A 98 -4.13 -12.21 3.93
CA ILE A 98 -2.87 -11.75 3.35
C ILE A 98 -2.83 -10.23 3.38
N PHE A 99 -1.76 -9.65 3.94
CA PHE A 99 -1.48 -8.22 3.84
C PHE A 99 -0.67 -7.92 2.57
N THR A 100 -1.15 -7.02 1.73
CA THR A 100 -0.50 -6.65 0.47
C THR A 100 0.67 -5.70 0.74
N VAL A 101 1.90 -6.20 0.66
CA VAL A 101 3.11 -5.45 1.05
C VAL A 101 3.45 -4.29 0.09
N ASP A 102 2.76 -4.23 -1.05
CA ASP A 102 2.95 -3.20 -2.08
C ASP A 102 1.72 -2.27 -2.23
N TYR A 103 0.65 -2.48 -1.46
CA TYR A 103 -0.57 -1.64 -1.50
C TYR A 103 -1.15 -1.30 -0.12
N GLY A 104 -0.92 -2.11 0.92
CA GLY A 104 -1.27 -1.80 2.30
C GLY A 104 -2.66 -2.21 2.76
N PHE A 105 -3.44 -2.91 1.93
CA PHE A 105 -4.74 -3.46 2.33
C PHE A 105 -4.65 -4.96 2.63
N PHE A 106 -5.66 -5.46 3.34
CA PHE A 106 -5.81 -6.87 3.69
C PHE A 106 -6.77 -7.55 2.73
N GLU A 107 -6.36 -8.68 2.18
CA GLU A 107 -7.26 -9.59 1.48
C GLU A 107 -7.59 -10.77 2.40
N LYS A 108 -8.88 -11.10 2.52
CA LYS A 108 -9.35 -12.12 3.46
C LYS A 108 -9.71 -13.41 2.75
N SER A 109 -9.51 -14.53 3.44
CA SER A 109 -9.98 -15.85 3.01
C SER A 109 -9.49 -16.25 1.62
N VAL A 110 -8.26 -15.86 1.24
CA VAL A 110 -7.64 -16.18 -0.06
C VAL A 110 -7.43 -17.68 -0.17
N PRO A 111 -8.09 -18.39 -1.11
CA PRO A 111 -7.90 -19.83 -1.29
C PRO A 111 -6.47 -20.17 -1.75
N LEU A 112 -5.92 -21.28 -1.26
CA LEU A 112 -4.59 -21.79 -1.65
C LEU A 112 -4.37 -21.86 -3.17
N LYS A 113 -5.42 -22.18 -3.95
CA LYS A 113 -5.33 -22.24 -5.41
C LYS A 113 -4.91 -20.91 -6.06
N TYR A 114 -5.06 -19.79 -5.37
CA TYR A 114 -4.63 -18.47 -5.82
C TYR A 114 -3.37 -17.96 -5.13
N ILE A 115 -2.64 -18.82 -4.42
CA ILE A 115 -1.39 -18.49 -3.73
C ILE A 115 -0.22 -19.27 -4.37
N TRP A 116 0.93 -18.61 -4.51
CA TRP A 116 2.18 -19.14 -5.06
C TRP A 116 3.38 -18.71 -4.21
N ASN A 117 4.49 -19.44 -4.33
CA ASN A 117 5.76 -19.01 -3.76
C ASN A 117 6.21 -17.69 -4.40
N CYS A 118 6.81 -16.82 -3.59
CA CYS A 118 7.50 -15.65 -4.09
C CYS A 118 8.93 -16.03 -4.52
N GLU A 119 9.28 -15.82 -5.80
CA GLU A 119 10.64 -16.12 -6.28
C GLU A 119 11.69 -15.30 -5.50
N GLN A 120 12.87 -15.88 -5.27
CA GLN A 120 13.92 -15.26 -4.45
C GLN A 120 14.27 -13.82 -4.87
N LYS A 121 14.33 -13.54 -6.18
CA LYS A 121 14.63 -12.20 -6.71
C LYS A 121 13.61 -11.14 -6.29
N TYR A 122 12.38 -11.54 -5.97
CA TYR A 122 11.31 -10.67 -5.49
C TYR A 122 11.21 -10.63 -3.96
N LEU A 123 11.77 -11.62 -3.26
CA LEU A 123 11.93 -11.61 -1.80
C LEU A 123 12.95 -10.57 -1.36
N ASP A 124 14.00 -10.35 -2.16
CA ASP A 124 15.05 -9.36 -1.89
C ASP A 124 14.55 -7.90 -2.02
N ILE A 125 13.35 -7.69 -2.55
CA ILE A 125 12.76 -6.37 -2.71
C ILE A 125 12.01 -6.01 -1.42
N PRO A 126 12.27 -4.85 -0.80
CA PRO A 126 11.51 -4.41 0.36
C PRO A 126 10.02 -4.24 0.05
N GLN A 127 9.19 -4.13 1.08
CA GLN A 127 7.83 -3.63 0.93
C GLN A 127 7.88 -2.22 0.30
N LEU A 128 7.00 -1.95 -0.66
CA LEU A 128 7.05 -0.69 -1.41
C LEU A 128 6.16 0.39 -0.83
N ILE A 129 5.34 0.04 0.16
CA ILE A 129 4.49 0.98 0.87
C ILE A 129 5.15 1.50 2.15
N SER A 130 4.74 2.71 2.53
CA SER A 130 4.90 3.22 3.88
C SER A 130 3.55 3.50 4.53
N HIS A 131 3.45 3.21 5.82
CA HIS A 131 2.30 3.56 6.64
C HIS A 131 2.41 5.03 7.03
N CYS A 132 1.34 5.78 6.82
CA CYS A 132 1.32 7.22 6.98
C CYS A 132 0.08 7.68 7.75
N GLY A 133 0.23 8.83 8.39
CA GLY A 133 -0.86 9.65 8.92
C GLY A 133 -0.68 11.10 8.53
N LEU A 134 -1.80 11.81 8.38
CA LEU A 134 -1.81 13.21 8.01
C LEU A 134 -1.34 14.03 9.22
N ALA A 135 -0.30 14.84 9.03
CA ALA A 135 0.25 15.69 10.06
C ALA A 135 -0.74 16.81 10.40
N ARG A 136 -0.73 17.26 11.66
CA ARG A 136 -1.50 18.42 12.15
C ARG A 136 -3.02 18.32 11.96
N TYR A 137 -3.54 17.11 11.80
CA TYR A 137 -4.97 16.84 11.74
C TYR A 137 -5.35 15.93 12.92
N ASP A 138 -6.01 16.51 13.91
CA ASP A 138 -6.56 15.82 15.08
C ASP A 138 -8.08 15.71 14.93
N PRO A 139 -8.69 14.57 15.27
CA PRO A 139 -10.13 14.44 15.24
C PRO A 139 -10.73 15.46 16.21
N CYS A 140 -11.83 16.09 15.82
CA CYS A 140 -12.57 16.96 16.72
C CYS A 140 -12.91 16.17 18.00
N ASP A 141 -12.72 16.83 19.15
CA ASP A 141 -13.18 16.35 20.46
C ASP A 141 -12.63 15.01 20.99
N GLY A 142 -11.49 14.54 20.47
CA GLY A 142 -10.84 13.33 21.00
C GLY A 142 -11.65 12.05 20.76
N GLU A 143 -12.48 12.06 19.71
CA GLU A 143 -13.21 10.87 19.27
C GLU A 143 -12.25 9.72 18.90
N VAL A 144 -12.68 8.50 19.21
CA VAL A 144 -11.90 7.27 19.00
C VAL A 144 -11.94 6.84 17.52
N GLU A 145 -12.99 7.23 16.79
CA GLU A 145 -13.23 6.85 15.40
C GLU A 145 -13.42 8.11 14.55
N TRP A 146 -12.83 8.12 13.37
CA TRP A 146 -12.98 9.23 12.42
C TRP A 146 -14.37 9.20 11.79
N PRO A 147 -15.09 10.33 11.73
CA PRO A 147 -16.35 10.40 11.00
C PRO A 147 -16.15 9.98 9.54
N GLN A 148 -17.02 9.09 9.04
CA GLN A 148 -16.92 8.59 7.66
C GLN A 148 -16.96 9.74 6.63
N GLU A 149 -17.61 10.84 6.97
CA GLU A 149 -17.64 12.07 6.17
C GLU A 149 -16.24 12.67 5.99
N GLU A 150 -15.43 12.75 7.05
CA GLU A 150 -14.06 13.26 6.96
C GLU A 150 -13.17 12.37 6.07
N ILE A 151 -13.32 11.05 6.18
CA ILE A 151 -12.60 10.10 5.31
C ILE A 151 -13.01 10.32 3.84
N ASN A 152 -14.29 10.59 3.57
CA ASN A 152 -14.77 10.86 2.22
C ASN A 152 -14.26 12.19 1.67
N VAL A 153 -14.19 13.23 2.52
CA VAL A 153 -13.60 14.52 2.16
C VAL A 153 -12.10 14.37 1.88
N PHE A 154 -11.38 13.58 2.67
CA PHE A 154 -9.98 13.27 2.42
C PHE A 154 -9.77 12.61 1.05
N LYS A 155 -10.57 11.58 0.75
CA LYS A 155 -10.59 10.91 -0.57
C LYS A 155 -10.91 11.90 -1.71
N TYR A 156 -11.84 12.82 -1.50
CA TYR A 156 -12.20 13.83 -2.49
C TYR A 156 -11.03 14.76 -2.82
N TYR A 157 -10.29 15.24 -1.82
CA TYR A 157 -9.15 16.14 -2.03
C TYR A 157 -7.91 15.46 -2.61
N LEU A 158 -7.71 14.18 -2.26
CA LEU A 158 -6.66 13.36 -2.88
C LEU A 158 -6.93 13.09 -4.36
N GLY A 159 -8.20 12.90 -4.73
CA GLY A 159 -8.57 12.56 -6.09
C GLY A 159 -8.04 11.19 -6.52
N THR A 160 -7.77 11.03 -7.80
CA THR A 160 -7.27 9.78 -8.41
C THR A 160 -5.83 9.88 -8.91
N GLU A 161 -5.21 11.04 -8.76
CA GLU A 161 -3.86 11.32 -9.25
C GLU A 161 -2.84 11.15 -8.12
N SER A 162 -1.57 11.11 -8.51
CA SER A 162 -0.46 11.18 -7.57
C SER A 162 -0.45 12.51 -6.82
N VAL A 163 0.04 12.49 -5.59
CA VAL A 163 0.15 13.70 -4.75
C VAL A 163 1.59 13.95 -4.36
N HIS A 164 1.93 15.21 -4.12
CA HIS A 164 3.21 15.57 -3.53
C HIS A 164 3.14 15.37 -2.02
N MET A 165 4.09 14.63 -1.48
CA MET A 165 4.21 14.37 -0.06
C MET A 165 5.45 15.05 0.52
N ARG A 166 5.29 15.65 1.70
CA ARG A 166 6.40 16.05 2.57
C ARG A 166 6.33 15.32 3.91
N ILE A 167 7.44 14.71 4.33
CA ILE A 167 7.55 14.11 5.67
C ILE A 167 7.79 15.20 6.70
N VAL A 168 6.93 15.21 7.73
CA VAL A 168 7.02 16.12 8.89
C VAL A 168 7.66 15.41 10.09
N GLU A 169 7.29 14.15 10.31
CA GLU A 169 7.84 13.32 11.39
C GLU A 169 8.01 11.88 10.91
N ASN A 170 9.08 11.23 11.36
CA ASN A 170 9.37 9.84 11.07
C ASN A 170 9.38 9.03 12.37
N ASN A 171 8.25 8.39 12.67
CA ASN A 171 8.15 7.45 13.77
C ASN A 171 8.59 6.06 13.32
N ILE A 172 8.94 5.19 14.27
CA ILE A 172 9.55 3.85 14.00
C ILE A 172 8.74 3.04 12.98
N ASP A 173 7.42 3.16 13.02
CA ASP A 173 6.43 2.36 12.31
C ASP A 173 5.53 3.19 11.38
N LYS A 174 5.65 4.52 11.39
CA LYS A 174 4.68 5.41 10.73
C LYS A 174 5.25 6.78 10.41
N LEU A 175 4.98 7.27 9.21
CA LEU A 175 5.34 8.62 8.78
C LEU A 175 4.18 9.60 9.05
N MET A 176 4.47 10.75 9.64
CA MET A 176 3.52 11.86 9.66
C MET A 176 3.85 12.79 8.50
N VAL A 177 2.86 13.04 7.65
CA VAL A 177 3.09 13.67 6.35
C VAL A 177 2.12 14.80 6.08
N GLU A 178 2.57 15.80 5.33
CA GLU A 178 1.70 16.75 4.65
C GLU A 178 1.55 16.33 3.20
N LEU A 179 0.34 16.42 2.67
CA LEU A 179 0.00 16.05 1.30
C LEU A 179 -0.46 17.30 0.55
N TYR A 180 0.03 17.44 -0.68
CA TYR A 180 -0.25 18.54 -1.57
C TYR A 180 -0.74 17.97 -2.90
N ASN A 181 -1.90 18.43 -3.36
CA ASN A 181 -2.31 18.27 -4.74
C ASN A 181 -1.85 19.52 -5.53
N ASP A 182 -2.48 19.83 -6.66
CA ASP A 182 -2.16 21.02 -7.45
C ASP A 182 -2.49 22.37 -6.77
N GLN A 183 -3.09 22.35 -5.58
CA GLN A 183 -3.40 23.54 -4.79
C GLN A 183 -2.20 23.96 -3.92
N PRO A 184 -2.09 25.28 -3.61
CA PRO A 184 -0.98 25.80 -2.81
C PRO A 184 -1.03 25.40 -1.32
N GLU A 185 -2.21 25.02 -0.82
CA GLU A 185 -2.42 24.62 0.57
C GLU A 185 -2.36 23.09 0.69
N ASP A 186 -1.87 22.60 1.83
CA ASP A 186 -1.89 21.16 2.10
C ASP A 186 -3.32 20.66 2.34
N ILE A 187 -3.53 19.36 2.14
CA ILE A 187 -4.85 18.73 2.24
C ILE A 187 -5.44 18.85 3.64
N ALA A 188 -4.64 18.79 4.71
CA ALA A 188 -5.17 18.96 6.07
C ALA A 188 -5.75 20.36 6.27
N SER A 189 -5.03 21.39 5.80
CA SER A 189 -5.51 22.78 5.82
C SER A 189 -6.80 22.95 5.01
N MET A 190 -6.86 22.42 3.78
CA MET A 190 -8.06 22.48 2.94
C MET A 190 -9.28 21.81 3.59
N MET A 191 -9.06 20.72 4.33
CA MET A 191 -10.11 20.04 5.09
C MET A 191 -10.58 20.86 6.30
N GLY A 192 -9.67 21.50 7.02
CA GLY A 192 -9.98 22.35 8.17
C GLY A 192 -10.91 23.53 7.84
N TYR A 193 -10.84 24.08 6.63
CA TYR A 193 -11.72 25.17 6.19
C TYR A 193 -13.18 24.77 5.97
N ARG A 194 -13.52 23.48 5.93
CA ARG A 194 -14.91 23.01 5.73
C ARG A 194 -15.67 22.67 7.02
N ILE A 195 -14.99 22.57 8.16
CA ILE A 195 -15.57 22.10 9.43
C ILE A 195 -16.03 23.28 10.31
N HIS A 196 -16.08 24.51 9.78
CA HIS A 196 -16.52 25.71 10.47
C HIS A 196 -17.61 26.48 9.70
#